data_AF-A0A0M8NRZ8-F1
#
_entry.id   AF-A0A0M8NRZ8-F1
#
_cell.length_a   1.000
_cell.length_b   1.000
_cell.length_c   1.000
_cell.angle_alpha   90.00
_cell.angle_beta   90.00
_cell.angle_gamma   90.00
#
_symmetry.space_group_name_H-M   'P 1'
#
loop_
_entity.id
_entity.type
_entity.pdbx_description
1 polymer ?
#
loop_
_entity_poly.entity_id
_entity_poly.type
_entity_poly.pdbx_seq_one_letter_code
_entity_poly.pdbx_strand_id
1 'polypeptide(L)'
;MSTPKHSSTEGSGSDAETHSPSIAAAARSRSSRGRGNKHKSTKESESTGAGRDNKQTSRKDGQSTRPYCTISCIRGIVNRGPLDKECPNWKLHGGQRHSMGPQEFTRQLHRQLARNRNHGFEQLHVCGRTGYLIKATLLLHGYTVIIKATTMEKQHLLQAEVVNYRYLRSLQGHQIPVCLGAFTPRVAYWYHGKLMAQMILLSWSGTRLQHIINDENFGFFQQERDKALTVLQSHGVVHGDSEWRNMLWDDLGSRLIVIDLEDLKWLKRPRTLAPTSGNARHGHRAKVGKSGKNSCPAQPLFPHDAPGPRLQLI
;
A
#
# COMPACT_ATOMS: atom_id res chain seq x y z
N MET A 1 -65.02 3.68 -22.60
CA MET A 1 -63.61 3.22 -22.61
C MET A 1 -62.98 3.51 -21.27
N SER A 2 -61.89 2.79 -20.94
CA SER A 2 -61.00 3.00 -19.78
C SER A 2 -61.53 2.57 -18.40
N THR A 3 -61.01 1.43 -17.95
CA THR A 3 -61.15 0.81 -16.62
C THR A 3 -60.27 1.47 -15.55
N PRO A 4 -60.66 1.45 -14.27
CA PRO A 4 -59.75 1.69 -13.14
C PRO A 4 -58.94 0.43 -12.77
N LYS A 5 -57.78 0.57 -12.11
CA LYS A 5 -57.08 -0.55 -11.45
C LYS A 5 -56.46 -0.17 -10.09
N HIS A 6 -57.11 -0.68 -9.05
CA HIS A 6 -56.61 -1.28 -7.81
C HIS A 6 -55.28 -0.83 -7.16
N SER A 7 -55.41 -0.53 -5.87
CA SER A 7 -54.39 -0.74 -4.84
C SER A 7 -54.31 -2.22 -4.42
N SER A 8 -53.13 -2.65 -3.98
CA SER A 8 -52.92 -3.79 -3.07
C SER A 8 -51.59 -3.60 -2.33
N THR A 9 -51.56 -3.98 -1.05
CA THR A 9 -50.43 -3.82 -0.13
C THR A 9 -50.14 -5.19 0.51
N GLU A 10 -48.94 -5.36 1.09
CA GLU A 10 -48.47 -6.52 1.88
C GLU A 10 -48.07 -7.77 1.05
N GLY A 11 -47.01 -8.52 1.38
CA GLY A 11 -46.01 -8.35 2.44
C GLY A 11 -44.95 -9.50 2.45
N SER A 12 -43.89 -9.36 3.26
CA SER A 12 -42.80 -10.32 3.53
C SER A 12 -41.85 -10.69 2.36
N GLY A 13 -40.51 -10.77 2.51
CA GLY A 13 -39.64 -10.45 3.66
C GLY A 13 -38.64 -11.58 3.97
N SER A 14 -37.36 -11.41 3.59
CA SER A 14 -36.22 -12.21 4.10
C SER A 14 -34.85 -11.69 3.63
N ASP A 15 -34.50 -10.45 3.96
CA ASP A 15 -33.11 -9.98 3.86
C ASP A 15 -32.26 -10.57 5.01
N ALA A 16 -31.30 -11.43 4.66
CA ALA A 16 -30.39 -12.04 5.63
C ALA A 16 -29.24 -11.08 5.99
N GLU A 17 -29.49 -10.18 6.95
CA GLU A 17 -28.44 -9.40 7.60
C GLU A 17 -27.34 -10.33 8.17
N THR A 18 -26.16 -10.31 7.56
CA THR A 18 -25.00 -11.06 8.06
C THR A 18 -24.17 -10.16 8.96
N HIS A 19 -24.35 -10.32 10.27
CA HIS A 19 -23.67 -9.52 11.29
C HIS A 19 -22.13 -9.54 11.13
N SER A 20 -21.51 -8.36 11.15
CA SER A 20 -20.05 -8.21 11.16
C SER A 20 -19.49 -8.39 12.58
N PRO A 21 -18.55 -9.32 12.82
CA PRO A 21 -17.94 -9.50 14.14
C PRO A 21 -16.95 -8.38 14.47
N SER A 22 -17.09 -7.81 15.66
CA SER A 22 -16.26 -6.70 16.16
C SER A 22 -14.79 -7.11 16.41
N ILE A 23 -13.85 -6.37 15.82
CA ILE A 23 -12.40 -6.56 16.04
C ILE A 23 -11.97 -5.85 17.33
N ALA A 24 -12.44 -6.35 18.48
CA ALA A 24 -12.00 -5.91 19.81
C ALA A 24 -10.66 -6.56 20.26
N ALA A 25 -10.13 -7.52 19.50
CA ALA A 25 -9.01 -8.38 19.93
C ALA A 25 -7.61 -7.73 19.80
N ALA A 26 -7.45 -6.65 19.03
CA ALA A 26 -6.13 -6.09 18.70
C ALA A 26 -5.60 -5.04 19.69
N ALA A 27 -6.41 -4.58 20.65
CA ALA A 27 -6.17 -3.33 21.40
C ALA A 27 -5.78 -3.52 22.89
N ARG A 28 -5.24 -4.68 23.30
CA ARG A 28 -4.84 -4.94 24.70
C ARG A 28 -3.32 -5.02 24.90
N SER A 29 -2.70 -3.84 24.97
CA SER A 29 -1.33 -3.63 25.45
C SER A 29 -1.27 -2.40 26.36
N ARG A 30 -1.84 -2.48 27.56
CA ARG A 30 -1.65 -1.47 28.62
C ARG A 30 -0.86 -2.09 29.77
N SER A 31 0.23 -1.43 30.13
CA SER A 31 1.06 -1.74 31.28
C SER A 31 0.35 -1.38 32.58
N SER A 32 0.35 -2.30 33.54
CA SER A 32 -0.01 -2.01 34.93
C SER A 32 1.15 -2.37 35.85
N ARG A 33 1.67 -1.36 36.57
CA ARG A 33 2.64 -1.55 37.67
C ARG A 33 1.86 -1.76 38.97
N GLY A 34 2.14 -2.87 39.64
CA GLY A 34 2.23 -2.97 41.10
C GLY A 34 0.99 -2.67 41.97
N ARG A 35 0.40 -3.73 42.53
CA ARG A 35 0.23 -3.87 43.99
C ARG A 35 0.01 -5.34 44.32
N GLY A 36 0.69 -5.85 45.34
CA GLY A 36 0.59 -7.25 45.74
C GLY A 36 -0.39 -7.47 46.89
N ASN A 37 -0.72 -8.73 47.15
CA ASN A 37 -0.98 -9.17 48.52
C ASN A 37 -0.54 -10.62 48.73
N LYS A 38 -0.21 -10.97 49.98
CA LYS A 38 0.24 -12.32 50.40
C LYS A 38 -0.95 -13.26 50.56
N HIS A 39 -0.76 -14.58 50.41
CA HIS A 39 -1.22 -15.56 51.40
C HIS A 39 -0.50 -16.92 51.30
N LYS A 40 -0.34 -17.57 52.46
CA LYS A 40 0.14 -18.94 52.75
C LYS A 40 -0.74 -20.05 52.11
N SER A 41 -0.42 -21.34 52.08
CA SER A 41 0.83 -22.15 52.23
C SER A 41 0.46 -23.65 52.25
N THR A 42 1.16 -24.50 51.49
CA THR A 42 1.38 -25.97 51.71
C THR A 42 2.42 -26.41 50.66
N LYS A 43 3.62 -26.95 50.97
CA LYS A 43 3.96 -28.24 51.61
C LYS A 43 3.36 -29.46 50.88
N GLU A 44 4.09 -30.48 50.41
CA GLU A 44 5.55 -30.76 50.30
C GLU A 44 5.84 -31.34 48.88
N SER A 45 6.99 -31.84 48.44
CA SER A 45 8.26 -32.26 49.06
C SER A 45 9.47 -32.12 48.08
N GLU A 46 10.58 -32.81 48.31
CA GLU A 46 11.85 -32.71 47.55
C GLU A 46 12.12 -33.90 46.62
N SER A 47 12.83 -33.67 45.51
CA SER A 47 13.90 -34.58 45.05
C SER A 47 14.85 -33.88 44.06
N THR A 48 16.13 -34.20 44.17
CA THR A 48 17.25 -33.63 43.40
C THR A 48 17.42 -34.26 42.02
N GLY A 49 17.70 -33.45 40.99
CA GLY A 49 18.08 -33.96 39.67
C GLY A 49 18.61 -32.87 38.74
N ALA A 50 19.93 -32.74 38.62
CA ALA A 50 20.55 -31.81 37.68
C ALA A 50 20.55 -32.38 36.26
N GLY A 51 19.54 -32.00 35.45
CA GLY A 51 19.42 -32.38 34.04
C GLY A 51 19.51 -31.17 33.11
N ARG A 52 20.60 -31.05 32.35
CA ARG A 52 20.68 -30.13 31.20
C ARG A 52 19.91 -30.73 30.02
N ASP A 53 18.65 -30.35 29.83
CA ASP A 53 17.95 -30.72 28.60
C ASP A 53 17.22 -29.56 27.91
N ASN A 54 17.86 -29.13 26.82
CA ASN A 54 17.23 -28.84 25.54
C ASN A 54 15.84 -28.18 25.58
N LYS A 55 15.79 -26.88 25.90
CA LYS A 55 14.58 -26.06 25.69
C LYS A 55 14.37 -25.80 24.20
N GLN A 56 13.89 -26.85 23.53
CA GLN A 56 13.41 -26.86 22.16
C GLN A 56 12.32 -25.79 22.02
N THR A 57 12.69 -24.63 21.47
CA THR A 57 11.78 -23.50 21.28
C THR A 57 10.76 -23.86 20.19
N SER A 58 9.66 -24.45 20.63
CA SER A 58 8.56 -24.93 19.79
C SER A 58 7.90 -23.77 19.04
N ARG A 59 8.39 -23.56 17.81
CA ARG A 59 7.73 -22.97 16.64
C ARG A 59 6.29 -22.45 16.91
N LYS A 60 6.18 -21.21 17.38
CA LYS A 60 4.98 -20.35 17.22
C LYS A 60 5.18 -19.25 16.16
N ASP A 61 6.18 -19.42 15.29
CA ASP A 61 6.66 -18.42 14.33
C ASP A 61 5.84 -18.43 13.00
N GLY A 62 4.53 -18.65 13.12
CA GLY A 62 3.61 -18.91 12.00
C GLY A 62 2.43 -17.93 11.88
N GLN A 63 2.26 -17.00 12.83
CA GLN A 63 1.27 -15.92 12.77
C GLN A 63 2.00 -14.59 13.00
N SER A 64 1.67 -13.55 12.22
CA SER A 64 2.46 -12.31 12.15
C SER A 64 2.16 -11.37 13.33
N THR A 65 2.36 -11.84 14.56
CA THR A 65 2.19 -11.08 15.82
C THR A 65 3.00 -9.78 15.92
N ARG A 66 3.99 -9.57 15.05
CA ARG A 66 4.83 -8.37 15.01
C ARG A 66 4.00 -7.09 14.80
N PRO A 67 4.25 -6.01 15.55
CA PRO A 67 3.62 -4.71 15.30
C PRO A 67 3.97 -4.17 13.90
N TYR A 68 3.11 -3.32 13.35
CA TYR A 68 3.41 -2.61 12.10
C TYR A 68 4.56 -1.62 12.27
N CYS A 69 5.32 -1.39 11.21
CA CYS A 69 6.22 -0.25 11.16
C CYS A 69 5.42 1.05 11.01
N THR A 70 5.93 2.13 11.63
CA THR A 70 5.37 3.47 11.51
C THR A 70 5.38 3.96 10.07
N ILE A 71 4.43 4.83 9.73
CA ILE A 71 4.37 5.44 8.40
C ILE A 71 5.66 6.24 8.07
N SER A 72 6.27 6.87 9.07
CA SER A 72 7.58 7.54 8.98
C SER A 72 8.73 6.57 8.67
N CYS A 73 8.78 5.39 9.28
CA CYS A 73 9.74 4.33 8.95
C CYS A 73 9.60 3.87 7.49
N ILE A 74 8.37 3.61 7.04
CA ILE A 74 8.12 3.18 5.66
C ILE A 74 8.44 4.30 4.65
N ARG A 75 8.19 5.57 4.99
CA ARG A 75 8.67 6.73 4.22
C ARG A 75 10.21 6.81 4.18
N GLY A 76 10.87 6.42 5.28
CA GLY A 76 12.33 6.30 5.38
C GLY A 76 12.93 5.33 4.34
N ILE A 77 12.25 4.22 4.04
CA ILE A 77 12.66 3.26 2.98
C ILE A 77 12.71 3.94 1.60
N VAL A 78 11.74 4.80 1.28
CA VAL A 78 11.67 5.51 -0.01
C VAL A 78 12.92 6.34 -0.28
N ASN A 79 13.40 7.05 0.74
CA ASN A 79 14.54 7.96 0.65
C ASN A 79 15.87 7.35 1.12
N ARG A 80 15.89 6.05 1.48
CA ARG A 80 17.01 5.40 2.19
C ARG A 80 17.50 6.23 3.40
N GLY A 81 16.55 6.80 4.12
CA GLY A 81 16.76 7.76 5.21
C GLY A 81 17.27 7.11 6.51
N PRO A 82 17.51 7.92 7.56
CA PRO A 82 17.72 7.41 8.92
C PRO A 82 16.58 6.50 9.38
N LEU A 83 16.88 5.55 10.28
CA LEU A 83 15.85 4.74 10.91
C LEU A 83 14.98 5.59 11.85
N ASP A 84 13.67 5.40 11.80
CA ASP A 84 12.73 5.96 12.76
C ASP A 84 12.82 5.20 14.10
N LYS A 85 13.15 5.91 15.18
CA LYS A 85 13.31 5.34 16.53
C LYS A 85 11.98 5.00 17.21
N GLU A 86 10.88 5.60 16.75
CA GLU A 86 9.52 5.30 17.24
C GLU A 86 8.93 4.05 16.54
N CYS A 87 9.58 3.53 15.50
CA CYS A 87 9.19 2.28 14.87
C CYS A 87 9.42 1.11 15.84
N PRO A 88 8.39 0.31 16.22
CA PRO A 88 8.55 -0.79 17.18
C PRO A 88 9.53 -1.88 16.71
N ASN A 89 9.83 -1.93 15.41
CA ASN A 89 10.75 -2.88 14.79
C ASN A 89 12.14 -2.28 14.48
N TRP A 90 12.45 -1.02 14.86
CA TRP A 90 13.63 -0.29 14.37
C TRP A 90 14.95 -1.04 14.55
N LYS A 91 15.11 -1.74 15.68
CA LYS A 91 16.32 -2.53 16.02
C LYS A 91 16.57 -3.69 15.06
N LEU A 92 15.54 -4.18 14.36
CA LEU A 92 15.61 -5.31 13.43
C LEU A 92 15.98 -4.88 12.00
N HIS A 93 15.84 -3.59 11.67
CA HIS A 93 16.09 -3.07 10.32
C HIS A 93 17.59 -3.06 9.96
N GLY A 94 18.46 -3.03 10.97
CA GLY A 94 19.92 -3.06 10.83
C GLY A 94 20.53 -1.69 10.51
N GLY A 95 21.67 -1.39 11.14
CA GLY A 95 22.42 -0.15 10.90
C GLY A 95 21.75 1.11 11.44
N GLN A 96 22.08 2.25 10.82
CA GLN A 96 21.58 3.60 11.20
C GLN A 96 20.61 4.20 10.17
N ARG A 97 20.51 3.58 8.98
CA ARG A 97 19.72 4.05 7.83
C ARG A 97 19.11 2.86 7.11
N HIS A 98 18.01 3.08 6.37
CA HIS A 98 17.36 2.03 5.59
C HIS A 98 18.27 1.52 4.45
N SER A 99 18.78 0.30 4.62
CA SER A 99 19.70 -0.38 3.68
C SER A 99 19.05 -0.78 2.35
N MET A 100 17.71 -0.80 2.29
CA MET A 100 16.91 -1.16 1.12
C MET A 100 16.05 0.01 0.67
N GLY A 101 15.81 0.10 -0.65
CA GLY A 101 14.80 0.99 -1.23
C GLY A 101 13.51 0.23 -1.60
N PRO A 102 12.46 0.91 -2.07
CA PRO A 102 11.13 0.32 -2.27
C PRO A 102 11.08 -0.84 -3.28
N GLN A 103 11.86 -0.74 -4.37
CA GLN A 103 12.00 -1.81 -5.36
C GLN A 103 12.60 -3.09 -4.75
N GLU A 104 13.65 -2.94 -3.95
CA GLU A 104 14.33 -4.07 -3.31
C GLU A 104 13.46 -4.71 -2.23
N PHE A 105 12.78 -3.89 -1.43
CA PHE A 105 11.79 -4.34 -0.46
C PHE A 105 10.69 -5.18 -1.14
N THR A 106 10.08 -4.64 -2.20
CA THR A 106 9.03 -5.30 -2.98
C THR A 106 9.51 -6.64 -3.52
N ARG A 107 10.72 -6.66 -4.10
CA ARG A 107 11.37 -7.87 -4.65
C ARG A 107 11.64 -8.93 -3.58
N GLN A 108 12.12 -8.56 -2.38
CA GLN A 108 12.36 -9.53 -1.30
C GLN A 108 11.05 -10.10 -0.76
N LEU A 109 10.06 -9.25 -0.47
CA LEU A 109 8.78 -9.69 0.09
C LEU A 109 8.00 -10.58 -0.90
N HIS A 110 8.04 -10.26 -2.20
CA HIS A 110 7.48 -11.10 -3.25
C HIS A 110 8.14 -12.48 -3.34
N ARG A 111 9.47 -12.57 -3.16
CA ARG A 111 10.16 -13.87 -3.07
C ARG A 111 9.84 -14.62 -1.79
N GLN A 112 9.65 -13.94 -0.66
CA GLN A 112 9.22 -14.58 0.58
C GLN A 112 7.85 -15.24 0.37
N LEU A 113 6.89 -14.51 -0.19
CA LEU A 113 5.55 -15.00 -0.52
C LEU A 113 5.58 -16.21 -1.47
N ALA A 114 6.43 -16.16 -2.50
CA ALA A 114 6.59 -17.25 -3.46
C ALA A 114 7.24 -18.51 -2.87
N ARG A 115 8.09 -18.37 -1.84
CA ARG A 115 8.68 -19.49 -1.11
C ARG A 115 7.73 -20.11 -0.10
N ASN A 116 7.00 -19.28 0.65
CA ASN A 116 6.04 -19.72 1.65
C ASN A 116 4.95 -18.65 1.84
N ARG A 117 3.69 -19.05 1.59
CA ARG A 117 2.52 -18.16 1.62
C ARG A 117 2.08 -17.75 3.04
N ASN A 118 2.57 -18.45 4.06
CA ASN A 118 2.14 -18.30 5.46
C ASN A 118 3.21 -17.59 6.31
N HIS A 119 4.49 -17.82 6.01
CA HIS A 119 5.59 -17.30 6.83
C HIS A 119 5.72 -15.77 6.68
N GLY A 120 5.37 -15.06 7.75
CA GLY A 120 5.35 -13.60 7.77
C GLY A 120 4.15 -12.98 7.05
N PHE A 121 3.09 -13.74 6.74
CA PHE A 121 1.87 -13.22 6.12
C PHE A 121 0.64 -13.62 6.96
N GLU A 122 -0.22 -12.65 7.25
CA GLU A 122 -1.42 -12.83 8.07
C GLU A 122 -2.61 -12.21 7.35
N GLN A 123 -3.60 -13.03 7.01
CA GLN A 123 -4.86 -12.57 6.44
C GLN A 123 -5.66 -11.83 7.51
N LEU A 124 -5.95 -10.54 7.29
CA LEU A 124 -6.64 -9.70 8.29
C LEU A 124 -8.16 -9.89 8.30
N HIS A 125 -8.69 -10.70 7.38
CA HIS A 125 -10.12 -10.92 7.13
C HIS A 125 -10.92 -9.64 6.86
N VAL A 126 -10.24 -8.54 6.50
CA VAL A 126 -10.84 -7.29 6.03
C VAL A 126 -10.96 -7.33 4.51
N CYS A 127 -12.19 -7.29 4.02
CA CYS A 127 -12.55 -7.13 2.61
C CYS A 127 -13.01 -5.67 2.38
N GLY A 128 -12.25 -4.92 1.58
CA GLY A 128 -12.66 -3.59 1.10
C GLY A 128 -13.30 -3.66 -0.29
N ARG A 129 -13.71 -2.51 -0.84
CA ARG A 129 -14.31 -2.41 -2.19
C ARG A 129 -13.46 -3.11 -3.26
N THR A 130 -12.16 -2.87 -3.22
CA THR A 130 -11.19 -3.25 -4.25
C THR A 130 -10.29 -4.42 -3.90
N GLY A 131 -10.38 -4.99 -2.70
CA GLY A 131 -9.51 -6.12 -2.35
C GLY A 131 -9.49 -6.49 -0.87
N TYR A 132 -8.63 -7.44 -0.56
CA TYR A 132 -8.43 -8.02 0.75
C TYR A 132 -7.13 -7.50 1.37
N LEU A 133 -7.13 -7.31 2.70
CA LEU A 133 -5.93 -6.87 3.41
C LEU A 133 -5.16 -8.05 4.03
N ILE A 134 -3.85 -8.03 3.85
CA ILE A 134 -2.89 -8.99 4.40
C ILE A 134 -1.81 -8.18 5.14
N LYS A 135 -1.52 -8.52 6.38
CA LYS A 135 -0.35 -8.01 7.11
C LYS A 135 0.86 -8.81 6.69
N ALA A 136 1.94 -8.13 6.32
CA ALA A 136 3.14 -8.77 5.81
C ALA A 136 4.40 -8.27 6.51
N THR A 137 5.19 -9.21 7.03
CA THR A 137 6.48 -8.97 7.67
C THR A 137 7.60 -9.52 6.79
N LEU A 138 8.51 -8.66 6.34
CA LEU A 138 9.76 -9.07 5.68
C LEU A 138 10.71 -9.64 6.76
N LEU A 139 10.74 -10.96 6.88
CA LEU A 139 11.30 -11.66 8.05
C LEU A 139 12.78 -11.32 8.31
N LEU A 140 13.58 -11.18 7.24
CA LEU A 140 15.02 -10.92 7.32
C LEU A 140 15.38 -9.60 8.01
N HIS A 141 14.48 -8.61 8.00
CA HIS A 141 14.75 -7.24 8.47
C HIS A 141 13.65 -6.68 9.40
N GLY A 142 12.66 -7.50 9.77
CA GLY A 142 11.58 -7.14 10.69
C GLY A 142 10.63 -6.02 10.24
N TYR A 143 10.69 -5.56 8.99
CA TYR A 143 9.74 -4.56 8.47
C TYR A 143 8.35 -5.16 8.31
N THR A 144 7.31 -4.51 8.85
CA THR A 144 5.92 -4.99 8.80
C THR A 144 5.02 -3.93 8.17
N VAL A 145 4.34 -4.30 7.09
CA VAL A 145 3.53 -3.47 6.19
C VAL A 145 2.15 -4.08 5.93
N ILE A 146 1.28 -3.34 5.25
CA ILE A 146 0.03 -3.85 4.69
C ILE A 146 0.25 -4.23 3.22
N ILE A 147 -0.38 -5.32 2.80
CA ILE A 147 -0.63 -5.64 1.41
C ILE A 147 -2.13 -5.52 1.16
N LYS A 148 -2.54 -4.75 0.15
CA LYS A 148 -3.89 -4.80 -0.42
C LYS A 148 -3.82 -5.67 -1.68
N ALA A 149 -4.65 -6.71 -1.74
CA ALA A 149 -4.62 -7.75 -2.76
C ALA A 149 -5.98 -7.89 -3.45
N THR A 150 -6.01 -8.03 -4.77
CA THR A 150 -7.26 -8.04 -5.57
C THR A 150 -7.39 -9.27 -6.46
N THR A 151 -8.62 -9.62 -6.82
CA THR A 151 -8.95 -10.54 -7.92
C THR A 151 -8.65 -9.91 -9.28
N MET A 152 -8.62 -10.75 -10.33
CA MET A 152 -8.43 -10.33 -11.73
C MET A 152 -9.50 -9.32 -12.18
N GLU A 153 -10.76 -9.55 -11.81
CA GLU A 153 -11.93 -8.68 -12.10
C GLU A 153 -11.67 -7.22 -11.69
N LYS A 154 -11.10 -7.02 -10.50
CA LYS A 154 -10.85 -5.71 -9.88
C LYS A 154 -9.42 -5.21 -10.04
N GLN A 155 -8.57 -5.92 -10.81
CA GLN A 155 -7.15 -5.58 -11.00
C GLN A 155 -6.93 -4.15 -11.53
N HIS A 156 -7.78 -3.68 -12.43
CA HIS A 156 -7.70 -2.35 -13.03
C HIS A 156 -7.83 -1.23 -11.98
N LEU A 157 -8.66 -1.41 -10.95
CA LEU A 157 -8.84 -0.44 -9.86
C LEU A 157 -7.57 -0.33 -9.00
N LEU A 158 -6.95 -1.47 -8.67
CA LEU A 158 -5.71 -1.48 -7.91
C LEU A 158 -4.53 -0.91 -8.72
N GLN A 159 -4.54 -1.09 -10.04
CA GLN A 159 -3.57 -0.44 -10.94
C GLN A 159 -3.77 1.07 -11.00
N ALA A 160 -5.01 1.56 -11.02
CA ALA A 160 -5.32 3.00 -10.91
C ALA A 160 -4.82 3.57 -9.58
N GLU A 161 -5.03 2.86 -8.45
CA GLU A 161 -4.50 3.27 -7.14
C GLU A 161 -2.97 3.41 -7.15
N VAL A 162 -2.24 2.43 -7.72
CA VAL A 162 -0.77 2.51 -7.89
C VAL A 162 -0.34 3.73 -8.72
N VAL A 163 -1.09 4.07 -9.77
CA VAL A 163 -0.83 5.25 -10.60
C VAL A 163 -1.09 6.54 -9.82
N ASN A 164 -2.14 6.59 -8.99
CA ASN A 164 -2.45 7.75 -8.15
C ASN A 164 -1.36 8.00 -7.09
N TYR A 165 -0.86 6.97 -6.40
CA TYR A 165 0.32 7.10 -5.51
C TYR A 165 1.57 7.62 -6.25
N ARG A 166 1.77 7.27 -7.53
CA ARG A 166 2.91 7.73 -8.35
C ARG A 166 2.84 9.21 -8.72
N TYR A 167 1.65 9.80 -8.79
CA TYR A 167 1.47 11.24 -9.02
C TYR A 167 1.45 12.02 -7.70
N LEU A 168 0.86 11.47 -6.63
CA LEU A 168 0.72 12.12 -5.32
C LEU A 168 1.93 11.89 -4.38
N ARG A 169 3.15 11.85 -4.91
CA ARG A 169 4.36 11.47 -4.15
C ARG A 169 4.64 12.34 -2.92
N SER A 170 4.30 13.64 -2.98
CA SER A 170 4.46 14.59 -1.88
C SER A 170 3.57 14.26 -0.68
N LEU A 171 2.37 13.74 -0.94
CA LEU A 171 1.36 13.41 0.08
C LEU A 171 1.66 12.09 0.81
N GLN A 172 2.52 11.23 0.24
CA GLN A 172 2.82 9.92 0.81
C GLN A 172 3.51 10.02 2.18
N GLY A 173 2.84 9.46 3.19
CA GLY A 173 3.23 9.55 4.58
C GLY A 173 2.83 10.85 5.29
N HIS A 174 1.96 11.66 4.66
CA HIS A 174 1.42 12.90 5.23
C HIS A 174 -0.11 12.92 5.19
N GLN A 175 -0.72 12.77 4.02
CA GLN A 175 -2.18 12.71 3.84
C GLN A 175 -2.66 11.39 3.22
N ILE A 176 -1.76 10.60 2.65
CA ILE A 176 -2.05 9.25 2.10
C ILE A 176 -0.97 8.26 2.58
N PRO A 177 -1.23 6.93 2.53
CA PRO A 177 -0.22 5.92 2.83
C PRO A 177 1.05 6.05 1.98
N VAL A 178 2.13 5.43 2.42
CA VAL A 178 3.33 5.24 1.61
C VAL A 178 3.19 3.95 0.82
N CYS A 179 3.07 4.06 -0.51
CA CYS A 179 3.18 2.92 -1.41
C CYS A 179 4.65 2.63 -1.73
N LEU A 180 5.11 1.42 -1.39
CA LEU A 180 6.46 0.94 -1.73
C LEU A 180 6.54 0.33 -3.14
N GLY A 181 5.41 -0.14 -3.67
CA GLY A 181 5.35 -0.80 -4.97
C GLY A 181 4.20 -1.78 -5.08
N ALA A 182 4.15 -2.50 -6.19
CA ALA A 182 3.12 -3.48 -6.50
C ALA A 182 3.72 -4.65 -7.28
N PHE A 183 3.11 -5.85 -7.16
CA PHE A 183 3.52 -7.05 -7.88
C PHE A 183 2.35 -8.00 -8.14
N THR A 184 2.48 -8.82 -9.18
CA THR A 184 1.63 -10.00 -9.43
C THR A 184 2.21 -11.19 -8.66
N PRO A 185 1.44 -11.93 -7.84
CA PRO A 185 1.94 -13.12 -7.14
C PRO A 185 2.54 -14.15 -8.11
N ARG A 186 3.72 -14.70 -7.79
CA ARG A 186 4.37 -15.77 -8.58
C ARG A 186 3.89 -17.18 -8.23
N VAL A 187 2.95 -17.29 -7.29
CA VAL A 187 2.34 -18.53 -6.81
C VAL A 187 0.85 -18.28 -6.62
N ALA A 188 0.04 -19.33 -6.73
CA ALA A 188 -1.39 -19.24 -6.47
C ALA A 188 -1.66 -18.87 -5.00
N TYR A 189 -2.05 -17.62 -4.79
CA TYR A 189 -2.41 -17.08 -3.48
C TYR A 189 -3.93 -16.97 -3.38
N TRP A 190 -4.53 -17.83 -2.58
CA TRP A 190 -5.97 -17.91 -2.37
C TRP A 190 -6.35 -17.19 -1.07
N TYR A 191 -7.41 -16.39 -1.13
CA TYR A 191 -7.97 -15.69 0.02
C TYR A 191 -9.50 -15.76 -0.11
N HIS A 192 -10.19 -16.34 0.89
CA HIS A 192 -11.65 -16.57 0.86
C HIS A 192 -12.15 -17.21 -0.45
N GLY A 193 -11.44 -18.24 -0.94
CA GLY A 193 -11.81 -18.94 -2.18
C GLY A 193 -11.58 -18.16 -3.47
N LYS A 194 -10.99 -16.96 -3.42
CA LYS A 194 -10.64 -16.14 -4.59
C LYS A 194 -9.13 -16.12 -4.82
N LEU A 195 -8.72 -16.18 -6.09
CA LEU A 195 -7.32 -16.11 -6.50
C LEU A 195 -6.87 -14.64 -6.62
N MET A 196 -5.77 -14.28 -5.97
CA MET A 196 -5.21 -12.92 -6.02
C MET A 196 -4.34 -12.72 -7.26
N ALA A 197 -4.64 -11.69 -8.06
CA ALA A 197 -3.97 -11.36 -9.31
C ALA A 197 -2.97 -10.21 -9.18
N GLN A 198 -3.23 -9.23 -8.32
CA GLN A 198 -2.37 -8.07 -8.11
C GLN A 198 -2.31 -7.72 -6.63
N MET A 199 -1.12 -7.31 -6.16
CA MET A 199 -0.85 -6.87 -4.79
C MET A 199 -0.14 -5.51 -4.81
N ILE A 200 -0.47 -4.62 -3.87
CA ILE A 200 0.19 -3.33 -3.60
C ILE A 200 0.68 -3.30 -2.15
N LEU A 201 1.87 -2.74 -1.91
CA LEU A 201 2.53 -2.66 -0.60
C LEU A 201 2.39 -1.26 -0.02
N LEU A 202 1.67 -1.15 1.10
CA LEU A 202 1.29 0.10 1.76
C LEU A 202 1.81 0.16 3.21
N SER A 203 2.12 1.36 3.69
CA SER A 203 2.34 1.60 5.12
C SER A 203 1.08 1.28 5.94
N TRP A 204 1.27 0.81 7.17
CA TRP A 204 0.24 1.01 8.19
C TRP A 204 0.10 2.51 8.45
N SER A 205 -1.14 2.97 8.56
CA SER A 205 -1.45 4.41 8.53
C SER A 205 -2.52 4.81 9.56
N GLY A 206 -2.68 4.01 10.62
CA GLY A 206 -3.53 4.34 11.76
C GLY A 206 -4.87 3.58 11.82
N THR A 207 -5.73 4.04 12.72
CA THR A 207 -7.03 3.41 13.05
C THR A 207 -8.16 4.01 12.21
N ARG A 208 -9.10 3.19 11.68
CA ARG A 208 -10.24 3.71 10.91
C ARG A 208 -11.12 4.60 11.77
N LEU A 209 -11.40 5.83 11.31
CA LEU A 209 -12.18 6.81 12.06
C LEU A 209 -13.61 6.36 12.36
N GLN A 210 -14.21 5.55 11.49
CA GLN A 210 -15.51 4.91 11.70
C GLN A 210 -15.65 4.12 13.03
N HIS A 211 -14.54 3.78 13.69
CA HIS A 211 -14.53 3.02 14.95
C HIS A 211 -14.20 3.86 16.20
N ILE A 212 -13.84 5.14 16.03
CA ILE A 212 -13.42 6.03 17.13
C ILE A 212 -14.15 7.39 17.13
N ILE A 213 -14.83 7.74 16.03
CA ILE A 213 -15.64 8.95 15.94
C ILE A 213 -16.90 8.82 16.81
N ASN A 214 -17.23 9.88 17.55
CA ASN A 214 -18.43 10.00 18.38
C ASN A 214 -18.85 11.48 18.45
N ASP A 215 -19.99 11.78 19.07
CA ASP A 215 -20.54 13.15 19.09
C ASP A 215 -19.62 14.16 19.80
N GLU A 216 -18.85 13.74 20.80
CA GLU A 216 -17.91 14.58 21.55
C GLU A 216 -16.71 15.03 20.69
N ASN A 217 -16.21 14.13 19.82
CA ASN A 217 -15.01 14.36 19.01
C ASN A 217 -15.31 14.66 17.53
N PHE A 218 -16.58 14.60 17.12
CA PHE A 218 -17.01 14.79 15.73
C PHE A 218 -16.49 16.09 15.11
N GLY A 219 -16.65 17.23 15.80
CA GLY A 219 -16.22 18.53 15.29
C GLY A 219 -14.70 18.63 15.05
N PHE A 220 -13.89 17.96 15.87
CA PHE A 220 -12.45 17.86 15.68
C PHE A 220 -12.11 17.03 14.43
N PHE A 221 -12.67 15.82 14.31
CA PHE A 221 -12.40 14.96 13.16
C PHE A 221 -13.00 15.48 11.85
N GLN A 222 -14.10 16.24 11.89
CA GLN A 222 -14.60 16.99 10.74
C GLN A 222 -13.58 18.03 10.28
N GLN A 223 -13.03 18.83 11.20
CA GLN A 223 -11.99 19.80 10.84
C GLN A 223 -10.72 19.12 10.27
N GLU A 224 -10.28 18.01 10.84
CA GLU A 224 -9.12 17.24 10.32
C GLU A 224 -9.40 16.61 8.95
N ARG A 225 -10.62 16.11 8.71
CA ARG A 225 -11.04 15.59 7.40
C ARG A 225 -11.04 16.69 6.36
N ASP A 226 -11.63 17.83 6.68
CA ASP A 226 -11.78 18.93 5.73
C ASP A 226 -10.40 19.56 5.43
N LYS A 227 -9.48 19.63 6.40
CA LYS A 227 -8.05 19.94 6.17
C LYS A 227 -7.38 18.95 5.21
N ALA A 228 -7.51 17.64 5.44
CA ALA A 228 -6.90 16.62 4.59
C ALA A 228 -7.43 16.67 3.15
N LEU A 229 -8.75 16.78 2.98
CA LEU A 229 -9.40 16.92 1.68
C LEU A 229 -8.99 18.21 0.95
N THR A 230 -8.83 19.34 1.67
CA THR A 230 -8.30 20.59 1.11
C THR A 230 -6.87 20.43 0.58
N VAL A 231 -6.02 19.65 1.27
CA VAL A 231 -4.67 19.34 0.80
C VAL A 231 -4.69 18.45 -0.46
N LEU A 232 -5.59 17.47 -0.55
CA LEU A 232 -5.80 16.70 -1.79
C LEU A 232 -6.25 17.62 -2.94
N GLN A 233 -7.20 18.52 -2.67
CA GLN A 233 -7.73 19.45 -3.66
C GLN A 233 -6.67 20.43 -4.19
N SER A 234 -5.78 20.92 -3.31
CA SER A 234 -4.66 21.78 -3.72
C SER A 234 -3.61 21.06 -4.59
N HIS A 235 -3.53 19.73 -4.48
CA HIS A 235 -2.75 18.87 -5.39
C HIS A 235 -3.51 18.48 -6.67
N GLY A 236 -4.72 19.03 -6.88
CA GLY A 236 -5.50 18.85 -8.09
C GLY A 236 -6.33 17.56 -8.14
N VAL A 237 -6.60 16.92 -7.00
CA VAL A 237 -7.43 15.71 -6.91
C VAL A 237 -8.59 15.87 -5.93
N VAL A 238 -9.72 15.24 -6.24
CA VAL A 238 -10.86 15.07 -5.32
C VAL A 238 -11.07 13.57 -5.07
N HIS A 239 -11.25 13.18 -3.81
CA HIS A 239 -11.55 11.81 -3.42
C HIS A 239 -13.03 11.49 -3.66
N GLY A 240 -13.31 10.53 -4.55
CA GLY A 240 -14.68 10.18 -4.94
C GLY A 240 -15.51 9.56 -3.82
N ASP A 241 -14.86 8.92 -2.85
CA ASP A 241 -15.48 8.32 -1.66
C ASP A 241 -14.86 8.91 -0.38
N SER A 242 -15.35 10.07 0.06
CA SER A 242 -14.81 10.83 1.21
C SER A 242 -15.41 10.40 2.57
N GLU A 243 -15.96 9.19 2.64
CA GLU A 243 -16.60 8.62 3.83
C GLU A 243 -15.62 8.25 4.95
N TRP A 244 -16.10 8.26 6.20
CA TRP A 244 -15.29 7.97 7.41
C TRP A 244 -14.58 6.61 7.41
N ARG A 245 -15.11 5.65 6.64
CA ARG A 245 -14.49 4.34 6.40
C ARG A 245 -13.11 4.42 5.72
N ASN A 246 -12.89 5.46 4.92
CA ASN A 246 -11.66 5.70 4.14
C ASN A 246 -10.73 6.71 4.81
N MET A 247 -11.03 7.10 6.05
CA MET A 247 -10.23 8.03 6.83
C MET A 247 -9.60 7.26 8.00
N LEU A 248 -8.27 7.31 8.10
CA LEU A 248 -7.51 6.72 9.20
C LEU A 248 -6.92 7.83 10.08
N TRP A 249 -6.82 7.58 11.39
CA TRP A 249 -6.13 8.45 12.32
C TRP A 249 -4.77 7.86 12.72
N ASP A 250 -3.69 8.55 12.37
CA ASP A 250 -2.32 8.22 12.77
C ASP A 250 -2.01 8.91 14.11
N ASP A 251 -2.18 8.19 15.23
CA ASP A 251 -1.95 8.72 16.58
C ASP A 251 -0.55 9.32 16.76
N LEU A 252 0.49 8.60 16.30
CA LEU A 252 1.89 9.05 16.40
C LEU A 252 2.14 10.29 15.54
N GLY A 253 1.45 10.36 14.40
CA GLY A 253 1.52 11.49 13.48
C GLY A 253 0.60 12.66 13.81
N SER A 254 -0.34 12.47 14.75
CA SER A 254 -1.47 13.36 15.08
C SER A 254 -2.13 13.96 13.84
N ARG A 255 -2.50 13.10 12.88
CA ARG A 255 -3.05 13.52 11.58
C ARG A 255 -3.94 12.46 10.93
N LEU A 256 -4.81 12.93 10.05
CA LEU A 256 -5.70 12.10 9.24
C LEU A 256 -5.02 11.64 7.94
N ILE A 257 -5.16 10.35 7.62
CA ILE A 257 -4.67 9.71 6.39
C ILE A 257 -5.86 9.17 5.57
N VAL A 258 -5.97 9.60 4.31
CA VAL A 258 -6.99 9.16 3.34
C VAL A 258 -6.51 7.90 2.63
N ILE A 259 -7.37 6.87 2.52
CA ILE A 259 -7.08 5.58 1.87
C ILE A 259 -8.07 5.26 0.74
N ASP A 260 -7.82 4.16 0.02
CA ASP A 260 -8.64 3.66 -1.09
C ASP A 260 -8.72 4.65 -2.28
N LEU A 261 -7.52 5.07 -2.73
CA LEU A 261 -7.29 6.04 -3.81
C LEU A 261 -7.61 5.52 -5.23
N GLU A 262 -8.43 4.48 -5.37
CA GLU A 262 -8.87 3.96 -6.66
C GLU A 262 -9.80 4.93 -7.41
N ASP A 263 -10.62 5.70 -6.68
CA ASP A 263 -11.59 6.67 -7.23
C ASP A 263 -11.14 8.12 -6.95
N LEU A 264 -10.09 8.56 -7.64
CA LEU A 264 -9.67 9.96 -7.64
C LEU A 264 -10.08 10.68 -8.92
N LYS A 265 -10.68 11.86 -8.76
CA LYS A 265 -11.05 12.75 -9.86
C LYS A 265 -10.01 13.87 -9.99
N TRP A 266 -9.27 13.88 -11.10
CA TRP A 266 -8.25 14.87 -11.39
C TRP A 266 -8.88 16.17 -11.93
N LEU A 267 -8.77 17.27 -11.18
CA LEU A 267 -9.35 18.59 -11.49
C LEU A 267 -8.71 19.25 -12.72
N LYS A 268 -7.47 18.89 -13.02
CA LYS A 268 -6.75 19.23 -14.25
C LYS A 268 -6.07 17.94 -14.73
N ARG A 269 -6.12 17.62 -16.03
CA ARG A 269 -5.43 16.43 -16.55
C ARG A 269 -3.96 16.48 -16.10
N PRO A 270 -3.43 15.43 -15.45
CA PRO A 270 -2.00 15.35 -15.16
C PRO A 270 -1.22 15.60 -16.45
N ARG A 271 -0.23 16.49 -16.42
CA ARG A 271 0.70 16.61 -17.54
C ARG A 271 1.42 15.28 -17.68
N THR A 272 1.05 14.48 -18.67
CA THR A 272 1.81 13.30 -19.06
C THR A 272 3.25 13.74 -19.26
N LEU A 273 4.20 13.11 -18.56
CA LEU A 273 5.62 13.38 -18.76
C LEU A 273 6.02 12.85 -20.14
N ALA A 274 5.81 13.69 -21.16
CA ALA A 274 6.32 13.44 -22.50
C ALA A 274 7.86 13.35 -22.44
N PRO A 275 8.49 12.48 -23.25
CA PRO A 275 9.94 12.50 -23.38
C PRO A 275 10.36 13.90 -23.83
N THR A 276 11.29 14.53 -23.10
CA THR A 276 11.89 15.80 -23.50
C THR A 276 12.63 15.59 -24.82
N SER A 277 12.03 16.03 -25.93
CA SER A 277 12.77 16.18 -27.18
C SER A 277 13.86 17.24 -26.99
N GLY A 278 15.06 16.96 -27.52
CA GLY A 278 16.23 17.79 -27.26
C GLY A 278 16.07 19.22 -27.79
N ASN A 279 16.37 20.20 -26.94
CA ASN A 279 16.41 21.61 -27.33
C ASN A 279 17.51 21.87 -28.37
N ALA A 280 17.15 21.89 -29.65
CA ALA A 280 18.00 22.45 -30.71
C ALA A 280 18.05 23.99 -30.55
N ARG A 281 19.13 24.49 -29.94
CA ARG A 281 19.32 25.92 -29.66
C ARG A 281 19.38 26.72 -30.96
N HIS A 282 18.56 27.75 -31.07
CA HIS A 282 18.76 28.81 -32.07
C HIS A 282 19.99 29.64 -31.69
N GLY A 283 20.87 29.90 -32.66
CA GLY A 283 22.02 30.80 -32.53
C GLY A 283 22.25 31.56 -33.83
N HIS A 284 22.07 32.88 -33.81
CA HIS A 284 22.20 33.72 -35.00
C HIS A 284 23.67 34.09 -35.32
N ARG A 285 24.12 33.65 -36.51
CA ARG A 285 24.86 34.42 -37.53
C ARG A 285 25.96 35.41 -37.08
N ALA A 286 27.19 35.14 -37.53
CA ALA A 286 28.17 36.14 -37.97
C ALA A 286 28.77 35.72 -39.34
N LYS A 287 29.34 36.67 -40.12
CA LYS A 287 29.76 36.50 -41.53
C LYS A 287 31.31 36.51 -41.70
N VAL A 288 31.74 36.27 -42.95
CA VAL A 288 33.06 36.51 -43.60
C VAL A 288 33.98 35.27 -43.63
N GLY A 289 34.54 34.85 -44.79
CA GLY A 289 34.35 35.33 -46.17
C GLY A 289 35.20 34.58 -47.23
N LYS A 290 34.88 34.83 -48.52
CA LYS A 290 35.63 34.59 -49.79
C LYS A 290 36.48 33.30 -49.97
N SER A 291 36.16 32.49 -50.99
CA SER A 291 36.96 32.31 -52.24
C SER A 291 36.79 30.93 -52.91
N GLY A 292 36.70 30.89 -54.25
CA GLY A 292 37.42 29.84 -55.03
C GLY A 292 36.67 28.66 -55.67
N LYS A 293 36.09 28.89 -56.87
CA LYS A 293 36.14 28.05 -58.10
C LYS A 293 35.78 26.53 -58.08
N ASN A 294 34.78 26.23 -58.93
CA ASN A 294 34.74 25.17 -59.96
C ASN A 294 34.92 23.67 -59.59
N SER A 295 33.85 22.88 -59.74
CA SER A 295 33.61 21.96 -60.89
C SER A 295 32.73 20.75 -60.54
N CYS A 296 31.76 20.45 -61.42
CA CYS A 296 31.15 19.12 -61.59
C CYS A 296 31.79 18.50 -62.85
N PRO A 297 31.84 17.17 -63.04
CA PRO A 297 30.64 16.39 -63.40
C PRO A 297 30.62 14.91 -62.93
N ALA A 298 29.65 14.16 -63.48
CA ALA A 298 29.59 12.69 -63.61
C ALA A 298 28.99 11.85 -62.45
N GLN A 299 27.66 11.74 -62.47
CA GLN A 299 26.93 10.44 -62.40
C GLN A 299 27.30 9.57 -63.64
N PRO A 300 27.11 8.22 -63.68
CA PRO A 300 25.77 7.61 -63.48
C PRO A 300 25.65 6.12 -63.03
N LEU A 301 24.38 5.70 -62.93
CA LEU A 301 23.81 4.33 -63.03
C LEU A 301 23.80 3.38 -61.80
N PHE A 302 22.61 3.31 -61.19
CA PHE A 302 21.91 2.12 -60.65
C PHE A 302 21.65 1.06 -61.76
N PRO A 303 20.94 -0.09 -61.57
CA PRO A 303 20.18 -0.61 -60.40
C PRO A 303 20.58 -2.10 -60.06
N HIS A 304 19.91 -2.95 -59.26
CA HIS A 304 18.46 -3.23 -59.10
C HIS A 304 18.14 -4.08 -57.83
N ASP A 305 16.83 -4.16 -57.53
CA ASP A 305 16.09 -5.23 -56.83
C ASP A 305 15.80 -5.23 -55.31
N ALA A 306 14.62 -5.77 -55.02
CA ALA A 306 13.82 -5.71 -53.79
C ALA A 306 13.06 -7.07 -53.61
N PRO A 307 11.94 -7.19 -52.88
CA PRO A 307 11.83 -7.17 -51.42
C PRO A 307 11.10 -8.40 -50.80
N GLY A 308 11.19 -8.53 -49.46
CA GLY A 308 10.19 -9.23 -48.62
C GLY A 308 10.64 -10.53 -47.92
N PRO A 309 9.81 -11.14 -47.04
CA PRO A 309 8.47 -10.75 -46.61
C PRO A 309 8.28 -10.60 -45.08
N ARG A 310 7.03 -10.33 -44.67
CA ARG A 310 6.52 -10.28 -43.28
C ARG A 310 6.57 -11.63 -42.54
N LEU A 311 6.56 -11.58 -41.20
CA LEU A 311 5.86 -12.56 -40.35
C LEU A 311 5.22 -11.88 -39.13
N GLN A 312 4.20 -12.53 -38.55
CA GLN A 312 3.29 -12.01 -37.50
C GLN A 312 2.92 -13.20 -36.57
N LEU A 313 2.32 -12.92 -35.39
CA LEU A 313 1.96 -13.85 -34.31
C LEU A 313 3.19 -14.26 -33.44
N ILE A 314 3.05 -14.52 -32.12
CA ILE A 314 1.86 -14.80 -31.29
C ILE A 314 1.75 -13.79 -30.14
#